data_AF-A0A0R1WRU9-F1
#
_entry.id   AF-A0A0R1WRU9-F1
#
_cell.length_a   1.000
_cell.length_b   1.000
_cell.length_c   1.000
_cell.angle_alpha   90.00
_cell.angle_beta   90.00
_cell.angle_gamma   90.00
#
_symmetry.space_group_name_H-M   'P 1'
#
loop_
_entity.id
_entity.type
_entity.pdbx_description
1 polymer ?
#
loop_
_entity_poly.entity_id
_entity_poly.type
_entity_poly.pdbx_seq_one_letter_code
_entity_poly.pdbx_strand_id
1 'polypeptide(L)'
;MFEAFEFALENQKLIYKALRQLGYERRHPDFEDMVQVGIILLAEMYAQDQKEGRQRSMGYYFQGIKWRIIDEYRKNVDRIAQELGQSSDENPKKIDTARKKRIAKKLFGKRRETNF
;
A
#
# COMPACT_ATOMS: atom_id res chain seq x y z
N MET A 1 0.52 18.99 -17.98
CA MET A 1 0.24 18.55 -16.59
C MET A 1 -1.26 18.39 -16.35
N PHE A 2 -2.09 19.36 -16.76
CA PHE A 2 -3.56 19.26 -16.65
C PHE A 2 -4.15 18.03 -17.38
N GLU A 3 -3.81 17.84 -18.66
CA GLU A 3 -4.24 16.69 -19.48
C GLU A 3 -3.86 15.32 -18.88
N ALA A 4 -2.75 15.26 -18.13
CA ALA A 4 -2.30 14.01 -17.50
C ALA A 4 -3.16 13.62 -16.30
N PHE A 5 -3.63 14.62 -15.54
CA PHE A 5 -4.59 14.39 -14.46
C PHE A 5 -5.96 14.01 -15.03
N GLU A 6 -6.43 14.68 -16.08
CA GLU A 6 -7.68 14.29 -16.76
C GLU A 6 -7.63 12.84 -17.24
N PHE A 7 -6.54 12.45 -17.92
CA PHE A 7 -6.32 11.07 -18.34
C PHE A 7 -6.38 10.10 -17.15
N ALA A 8 -5.76 10.44 -16.01
CA ALA A 8 -5.79 9.60 -14.83
C ALA A 8 -7.20 9.50 -14.21
N LEU A 9 -7.96 10.59 -14.18
CA LEU A 9 -9.33 10.64 -13.67
C LEU A 9 -10.30 9.81 -14.53
N GLU A 10 -10.18 9.88 -15.85
CA GLU A 10 -10.98 9.06 -16.78
C GLU A 10 -10.68 7.56 -16.65
N ASN A 11 -9.45 7.22 -16.24
CA ASN A 11 -8.95 5.85 -16.17
C ASN A 11 -8.82 5.30 -14.74
N GLN A 12 -9.53 5.88 -13.78
CA GLN A 12 -9.53 5.45 -12.36
C GLN A 12 -9.87 3.98 -12.15
N LYS A 13 -10.65 3.37 -13.06
CA LYS A 13 -10.93 1.91 -13.00
C LYS A 13 -9.66 1.07 -13.00
N LEU A 14 -8.59 1.55 -13.62
CA LEU A 14 -7.29 0.88 -13.64
C LEU A 14 -6.66 0.87 -12.24
N ILE A 15 -6.75 2.01 -11.55
CA ILE A 15 -6.27 2.21 -10.17
C ILE A 15 -7.05 1.31 -9.22
N TYR A 16 -8.38 1.33 -9.28
CA TYR A 16 -9.21 0.48 -8.41
C TYR A 16 -8.92 -1.02 -8.60
N LYS A 17 -8.68 -1.46 -9.84
CA LYS A 17 -8.28 -2.84 -10.11
C LYS A 17 -6.91 -3.16 -9.53
N ALA A 18 -5.95 -2.25 -9.63
CA ALA A 18 -4.61 -2.42 -9.05
C ALA A 18 -4.68 -2.53 -7.52
N LEU A 19 -5.38 -1.60 -6.87
CA LEU A 19 -5.60 -1.59 -5.42
C LEU A 19 -6.28 -2.86 -4.93
N ARG A 20 -7.34 -3.30 -5.60
CA ARG A 20 -8.02 -4.56 -5.27
C ARG A 20 -7.08 -5.77 -5.33
N GLN A 21 -6.18 -5.84 -6.31
CA GLN A 21 -5.20 -6.93 -6.40
C GLN A 21 -4.12 -6.87 -5.31
N LEU A 22 -3.90 -5.69 -4.72
CA LEU A 22 -2.97 -5.49 -3.62
C LEU A 22 -3.63 -5.63 -2.23
N GLY A 23 -4.93 -5.94 -2.18
CA GLY A 23 -5.67 -6.10 -0.92
C GLY A 23 -6.24 -4.81 -0.32
N TYR A 24 -6.13 -3.68 -1.03
CA TYR A 24 -6.78 -2.42 -0.65
C TYR A 24 -8.24 -2.44 -1.12
N GLU A 25 -9.10 -3.04 -0.31
CA GLU A 25 -10.55 -2.96 -0.49
C GLU A 25 -11.09 -1.61 -0.01
N ARG A 26 -12.30 -1.23 -0.43
CA ARG A 26 -12.97 0.03 -0.03
C ARG A 26 -13.09 0.25 1.48
N ARG A 27 -13.01 -0.82 2.28
CA ARG A 27 -13.08 -0.76 3.76
C ARG A 27 -11.71 -0.59 4.40
N HIS A 28 -10.64 -0.65 3.62
CA HIS A 28 -9.29 -0.44 4.12
C HIS A 28 -9.14 1.02 4.57
N PRO A 29 -8.58 1.29 5.76
CA PRO A 29 -8.42 2.66 6.26
C PRO A 29 -7.72 3.59 5.26
N ASP A 30 -6.67 3.07 4.62
CA ASP A 30 -5.85 3.84 3.66
C ASP A 30 -6.38 3.80 2.22
N PHE A 31 -7.60 3.30 1.98
CA PHE A 31 -8.09 3.09 0.61
C PHE A 31 -8.13 4.39 -0.21
N GLU A 32 -8.74 5.45 0.33
CA GLU A 32 -8.87 6.74 -0.37
C GLU A 32 -7.51 7.36 -0.64
N ASP A 33 -6.58 7.29 0.32
CA ASP A 33 -5.21 7.78 0.14
C ASP A 33 -4.50 7.03 -0.99
N MET A 34 -4.64 5.70 -1.03
CA MET A 34 -4.06 4.88 -2.08
C MET A 34 -4.70 5.14 -3.46
N VAL A 35 -5.97 5.56 -3.51
CA VAL A 35 -6.61 6.04 -4.75
C VAL A 35 -5.93 7.31 -5.22
N GLN A 36 -5.71 8.28 -4.33
CA GLN A 36 -5.02 9.54 -4.68
C GLN A 36 -3.58 9.29 -5.15
N VAL A 37 -2.84 8.43 -4.45
CA VAL A 37 -1.50 8.00 -4.88
C VAL A 37 -1.57 7.37 -6.27
N GLY A 38 -2.53 6.48 -6.53
CA GLY A 38 -2.71 5.88 -7.84
C GLY A 38 -3.00 6.90 -8.96
N ILE A 39 -3.76 7.96 -8.68
CA ILE A 39 -4.06 9.03 -9.64
C ILE A 39 -2.77 9.78 -9.99
N ILE A 40 -2.00 10.17 -8.98
CA ILE A 40 -0.72 10.86 -9.17
C ILE A 40 0.23 9.99 -9.99
N LEU A 41 0.38 8.72 -9.64
CA LEU A 41 1.25 7.78 -10.35
C LEU A 41 0.85 7.61 -11.82
N LEU A 42 -0.45 7.48 -12.11
CA LEU A 42 -0.93 7.35 -13.47
C LEU A 42 -0.70 8.63 -14.28
N ALA A 43 -0.97 9.80 -13.69
CA ALA A 43 -0.72 11.09 -14.32
C ALA A 43 0.77 11.29 -14.63
N GLU A 44 1.67 10.96 -13.69
CA GLU A 44 3.12 11.04 -13.91
C GLU A 44 3.59 10.14 -15.05
N MET A 45 3.15 8.87 -15.04
CA MET A 45 3.52 7.93 -16.09
C MET A 45 3.06 8.41 -17.47
N TYR A 46 1.82 8.89 -17.56
CA TYR A 46 1.28 9.41 -18.81
C TYR A 46 2.01 10.68 -19.26
N ALA A 47 2.25 11.64 -18.36
CA ALA A 47 2.98 12.86 -18.66
C ALA A 47 4.40 12.56 -19.17
N GLN A 48 5.07 11.56 -18.58
CA GLN A 48 6.38 11.12 -19.02
C GLN A 48 6.33 10.50 -20.43
N ASP A 49 5.34 9.66 -20.71
CA ASP A 49 5.17 9.07 -22.03
C ASP A 49 4.84 10.11 -23.10
N GLN A 50 4.00 11.11 -22.78
CA GLN A 50 3.74 12.26 -23.66
C GLN A 50 5.02 13.04 -23.97
N LYS A 51 5.81 13.36 -22.94
CA LYS A 51 7.10 14.05 -23.10
C LYS A 51 8.08 13.28 -23.99
N GLU A 52 8.03 11.96 -23.95
CA GLU A 52 8.92 11.08 -24.71
C GLU A 52 8.32 10.62 -26.05
N GLY A 53 7.13 11.13 -26.43
CA GLY A 53 6.45 10.75 -27.67
C GLY A 53 6.07 9.26 -27.72
N ARG A 54 5.89 8.62 -26.57
CA ARG A 54 5.56 7.20 -26.46
C ARG A 54 4.07 7.00 -26.27
N GLN A 55 3.57 5.93 -26.88
CA GLN A 55 2.21 5.45 -26.65
C GLN A 55 2.27 4.04 -26.05
N ARG A 56 2.13 3.96 -24.72
CA ARG A 56 2.08 2.68 -24.00
C ARG A 56 0.63 2.19 -23.87
N SER A 57 0.48 0.88 -23.73
CA SER A 57 -0.82 0.26 -23.52
C SER A 57 -1.33 0.46 -22.10
N MET A 58 -2.64 0.34 -21.88
CA MET A 58 -3.23 0.36 -20.53
C MET A 58 -2.70 -0.75 -19.62
N GLY A 59 -2.25 -1.88 -20.20
CA GLY A 59 -1.58 -2.94 -19.46
C GLY A 59 -0.25 -2.48 -18.85
N TYR A 60 0.52 -1.64 -19.56
CA TYR A 60 1.75 -1.07 -19.04
C TYR A 60 1.48 -0.16 -17.82
N TYR A 61 0.52 0.77 -17.96
CA TYR A 61 0.13 1.65 -16.86
C TYR A 61 -0.35 0.87 -15.64
N PHE A 62 -1.17 -0.16 -15.85
CA PHE A 62 -1.67 -1.01 -14.79
C PHE A 62 -0.53 -1.69 -14.00
N GLN A 63 0.43 -2.30 -14.71
CA GLN A 63 1.57 -2.92 -14.06
C GLN A 63 2.43 -1.88 -13.34
N GLY A 64 2.70 -0.73 -13.97
CA GLY A 64 3.50 0.34 -13.36
C GLY A 64 2.90 0.87 -12.05
N ILE A 65 1.59 1.15 -12.02
CA ILE A 65 0.90 1.55 -10.79
C ILE A 65 1.08 0.49 -9.69
N LYS A 66 0.82 -0.79 -10.01
CA LYS A 66 0.97 -1.87 -9.04
C LYS A 66 2.38 -1.94 -8.44
N TRP A 67 3.41 -1.93 -9.29
CA TRP A 67 4.79 -2.01 -8.85
C TRP A 67 5.18 -0.82 -7.97
N ARG A 68 4.80 0.40 -8.37
CA ARG A 68 5.11 1.60 -7.58
C ARG A 68 4.41 1.61 -6.23
N ILE A 69 3.16 1.14 -6.13
CA ILE A 69 2.46 1.02 -4.83
C ILE A 69 3.13 -0.03 -3.94
N ILE A 70 3.55 -1.16 -4.50
CA ILE A 70 4.32 -2.18 -3.75
C ILE A 70 5.64 -1.59 -3.25
N ASP A 71 6.34 -0.82 -4.07
CA ASP A 71 7.61 -0.20 -3.68
C ASP A 71 7.42 0.83 -2.57
N GLU A 72 6.36 1.64 -2.61
CA GLU A 72 6.02 2.53 -1.49
C GLU A 72 5.71 1.76 -0.20
N TYR A 73 4.98 0.64 -0.30
CA TYR A 73 4.73 -0.22 0.86
C TYR A 73 6.04 -0.80 1.43
N ARG A 74 6.95 -1.27 0.58
CA ARG A 74 8.28 -1.77 1.00
C ARG A 74 9.08 -0.70 1.74
N LYS A 75 9.16 0.51 1.18
CA LYS A 75 9.86 1.65 1.81
C LYS A 75 9.27 1.99 3.18
N ASN A 76 7.94 1.95 3.32
CA ASN A 76 7.27 2.20 4.60
C ASN A 76 7.58 1.10 5.62
N VAL A 77 7.56 -0.16 5.22
CA VAL A 77 7.94 -1.29 6.09
C VAL A 77 9.39 -1.16 6.54
N ASP A 78 10.32 -0.84 5.63
CA ASP A 78 11.73 -0.67 5.96
C ASP A 78 11.96 0.52 6.90
N ARG A 79 11.26 1.64 6.69
CA ARG A 79 11.31 2.81 7.59
C ARG A 79 10.79 2.45 8.98
N ILE A 80 9.63 1.80 9.08
CA ILE A 80 9.06 1.36 10.37
C ILE A 80 10.01 0.36 11.06
N ALA A 81 10.62 -0.56 10.31
CA ALA A 81 11.59 -1.50 10.85
C ALA A 81 12.85 -0.79 11.38
N GLN A 82 13.33 0.25 10.71
CA GLN A 82 14.44 1.09 11.17
C GLN A 82 14.06 1.86 12.44
N GLU A 83 12.88 2.49 12.49
CA GLU A 83 12.38 3.21 13.66
C GLU A 83 12.22 2.28 14.88
N LEU A 84 11.70 1.06 14.68
CA LEU A 84 11.58 0.05 15.74
C LEU A 84 12.92 -0.61 16.12
N GLY A 85 13.87 -0.66 15.18
CA GLY A 85 15.23 -1.15 15.42
C GLY A 85 16.08 -0.15 16.20
N GLN A 86 15.86 1.15 16.00
CA GLN A 86 16.54 2.24 16.73
C GLN A 86 16.03 2.42 18.17
N SER A 87 14.84 1.91 18.51
CA SER A 87 14.31 1.93 19.89
C SER A 87 14.79 0.77 20.76
N SER A 88 15.72 -0.07 20.29
CA SER A 88 16.09 -1.32 20.95
C SER A 88 17.59 -1.40 21.26
N ASP A 89 18.09 -0.47 22.07
CA ASP A 89 19.35 -0.65 22.82
C ASP A 89 19.09 -1.35 24.19
N GLU A 90 18.08 -2.22 24.25
CA GLU A 90 17.81 -3.09 25.41
C GLU A 90 17.74 -4.58 24.99
N ASN A 91 18.84 -5.28 25.27
CA ASN A 91 19.06 -6.72 25.43
C ASN A 91 18.02 -7.71 24.82
N PRO A 92 18.38 -8.43 23.72
CA PRO A 92 17.46 -9.22 22.90
C PRO A 92 16.89 -10.50 23.54
N LYS A 93 17.32 -10.91 24.75
CA LYS A 93 16.92 -12.21 25.34
C LYS A 93 15.59 -12.21 26.11
N LYS A 94 14.95 -11.06 26.36
CA LYS A 94 13.65 -10.98 27.09
C LYS A 94 12.40 -10.85 26.21
N ILE A 95 12.56 -10.58 24.91
CA ILE A 95 11.46 -10.19 24.01
C ILE A 95 10.61 -11.41 23.59
N ASP A 96 11.21 -12.59 23.48
CA ASP A 96 10.54 -13.77 22.92
C ASP A 96 9.39 -14.31 23.78
N THR A 97 9.49 -14.24 25.11
CA THR A 97 8.44 -14.74 26.01
C THR A 97 7.26 -13.77 26.11
N ALA A 98 7.52 -12.46 26.15
CA ALA A 98 6.48 -11.44 26.21
C ALA A 98 5.71 -11.33 24.87
N ARG A 99 6.41 -11.43 23.73
CA ARG A 99 5.80 -11.36 22.39
C ARG A 99 4.92 -12.58 22.11
N LYS A 100 5.39 -13.80 22.45
CA LYS A 100 4.58 -15.03 22.34
C LYS A 100 3.33 -14.97 23.21
N LYS A 101 3.43 -14.45 24.45
CA LYS A 101 2.28 -14.32 25.37
C LYS A 101 1.22 -13.32 24.87
N ARG A 102 1.63 -12.19 24.27
CA ARG A 102 0.69 -11.21 23.66
C ARG A 102 0.02 -11.74 22.40
N ILE A 103 0.76 -12.44 21.53
CA ILE A 103 0.20 -13.04 20.31
C ILE A 103 -0.79 -14.16 20.66
N ALA A 104 -0.44 -15.05 21.61
CA ALA A 104 -1.35 -16.09 22.09
C ALA A 104 -2.63 -15.52 22.72
N LYS A 105 -2.52 -14.45 23.55
CA LYS A 105 -3.69 -13.78 24.13
C LYS A 105 -4.59 -13.14 23.07
N LYS A 106 -4.02 -12.64 21.97
CA LYS A 106 -4.77 -12.01 20.87
C LYS A 106 -5.44 -13.05 19.94
N LEU A 107 -4.80 -14.20 19.76
CA LEU A 107 -5.32 -15.30 18.93
C LEU A 107 -6.37 -16.17 19.65
N PHE A 108 -6.21 -16.42 20.96
CA PHE A 108 -7.09 -17.31 21.73
C PHE A 108 -8.05 -16.58 22.69
N GLY A 109 -7.87 -15.29 22.92
CA GLY A 109 -8.67 -14.52 23.89
C GLY A 109 -10.01 -13.98 23.40
N LYS A 110 -10.39 -14.20 22.12
CA LYS A 110 -11.64 -13.66 21.53
C LYS A 110 -12.68 -14.73 21.17
N ARG A 111 -12.74 -15.81 21.95
CA ARG A 111 -13.86 -16.75 21.92
C ARG A 111 -14.43 -16.95 23.33
N ARG A 112 -15.23 -15.98 23.77
CA ARG A 112 -16.40 -16.10 24.66
C ARG A 112 -16.85 -14.69 25.01
N GLU A 113 -17.78 -14.16 24.22
CA GLU A 113 -18.81 -13.20 24.61
C GLU A 113 -19.58 -12.77 23.35
N THR A 114 -20.55 -13.60 22.98
CA THR A 114 -21.84 -13.19 22.41
C THR A 114 -22.86 -14.25 22.83
N ASN A 115 -23.91 -13.77 23.47
CA ASN A 115 -24.92 -14.48 24.24
C ASN A 115 -25.84 -15.37 23.39
N PHE A 116 -26.35 -16.45 23.99
CA PHE A 116 -27.78 -16.68 24.24
C PHE A 116 -27.94 -17.76 25.31
#